data_AF-A0A1R2BUT7-F1
#
_entry.id   AF-A0A1R2BUT7-F1
#
_cell.length_a   1.000
_cell.length_b   1.000
_cell.length_c   1.000
_cell.angle_alpha   90.00
_cell.angle_beta   90.00
_cell.angle_gamma   90.00
#
_symmetry.space_group_name_H-M   'P 1'
#
loop_
_entity.id
_entity.type
_entity.pdbx_description
1 polymer ?
#
loop_
_entity_poly.entity_id
_entity_poly.type
_entity_poly.pdbx_seq_one_letter_code
_entity_poly.pdbx_strand_id
1 'polypeptide(L)'
;MELSEIASVDNYPNLPNKALYLAGLIKIDSGMTTSAIFEFLELLYTNPIPKKALKKIEQELYSGSIKTAKEILMEHIKKCLICYEILKEPYDLSCKHSFHKTCLRENAIKQLLTTDKISCPVCNSYIENPGDIDQDIIMMINDFILAKKLSERNFQCCPGCNNLFEIANQGIVTCPICLVKFCTLCSKAESGCSCQSYCQACNGCYVGKVCRDCFGSNLFYS
;
A
#
# COMPACT_ATOMS: atom_id res chain seq x y z
N MET A 1 -25.00 18.78 33.48
CA MET A 1 -23.97 17.75 33.32
C MET A 1 -23.57 17.33 34.72
N GLU A 2 -23.74 16.06 35.06
CA GLU A 2 -23.40 15.56 36.40
C GLU A 2 -21.87 15.38 36.55
N LEU A 3 -21.35 15.36 37.77
CA LEU A 3 -19.91 15.19 38.05
C LEU A 3 -19.35 13.86 37.50
N SER A 4 -20.19 12.82 37.46
CA SER A 4 -19.88 11.51 36.85
C SER A 4 -19.68 11.59 35.33
N GLU A 5 -20.33 12.54 34.66
CA GLU A 5 -20.21 12.76 33.22
C GLU A 5 -18.93 13.51 32.87
N ILE A 6 -18.35 14.29 33.78
CA ILE A 6 -17.08 15.00 33.57
C ILE A 6 -15.91 14.02 33.48
N ALA A 7 -15.96 12.90 34.20
CA ALA A 7 -14.94 11.85 34.09
C ALA A 7 -14.87 11.21 32.70
N SER A 8 -15.93 11.32 31.88
CA SER A 8 -15.92 10.83 30.50
C SER A 8 -15.09 11.69 29.55
N VAL A 9 -14.74 12.92 29.96
CA VAL A 9 -13.89 13.85 29.18
C VAL A 9 -12.46 13.33 29.04
N ASP A 10 -11.96 12.60 30.05
CA ASP A 10 -10.59 12.06 30.06
C ASP A 10 -10.35 11.06 28.90
N ASN A 11 -11.41 10.50 28.33
CA ASN A 11 -11.34 9.64 27.14
C ASN A 11 -11.10 10.42 25.83
N TYR A 12 -11.18 11.75 25.84
CA TYR A 12 -11.11 12.61 24.65
C TYR A 12 -10.05 13.72 24.80
N PRO A 13 -8.77 13.38 24.99
CA PRO A 13 -7.71 14.33 25.34
C PRO A 13 -7.42 15.38 24.24
N ASN A 14 -7.86 15.14 23.00
CA ASN A 14 -7.58 15.99 21.85
C ASN A 14 -8.64 17.07 21.59
N LEU A 15 -9.68 17.14 22.43
CA LEU A 15 -10.75 18.12 22.25
C LEU A 15 -10.34 19.52 22.73
N PRO A 16 -10.62 20.58 21.97
CA PRO A 16 -10.38 21.94 22.44
C PRO A 16 -11.38 22.31 23.54
N ASN A 17 -11.02 23.22 24.44
CA ASN A 17 -11.88 23.65 25.55
C ASN A 17 -13.29 24.09 25.11
N LYS A 18 -13.41 24.72 23.93
CA LYS A 18 -14.72 25.11 23.37
C LYS A 18 -15.64 23.93 23.06
N ALA A 19 -15.09 22.73 22.81
CA ALA A 19 -15.87 21.52 22.61
C ALA A 19 -16.65 21.14 23.87
N LEU A 20 -16.08 21.35 25.06
CA LEU A 20 -16.78 21.10 26.33
C LEU A 20 -17.99 22.01 26.50
N TYR A 21 -17.87 23.29 26.11
CA TYR A 21 -18.98 24.23 26.11
C TYR A 21 -20.09 23.79 25.15
N LEU A 22 -19.72 23.43 23.91
CA LEU A 22 -20.67 22.90 22.92
C LEU A 22 -21.33 21.61 23.41
N ALA A 23 -20.59 20.71 24.08
CA ALA A 23 -21.15 19.49 24.63
C ALA A 23 -22.28 19.78 25.63
N GLY A 24 -22.10 20.78 26.48
CA GLY A 24 -23.11 21.25 27.41
C GLY A 24 -24.37 21.76 26.71
N LEU A 25 -24.22 22.59 25.67
CA LEU A 25 -25.33 23.11 24.88
C LEU A 25 -26.10 21.97 24.18
N ILE A 26 -25.37 21.10 23.49
CA ILE A 26 -25.93 19.95 22.77
C ILE A 26 -26.72 19.05 23.73
N LYS A 27 -26.19 18.81 24.93
CA LYS A 27 -26.83 17.96 25.95
C LYS A 27 -28.20 18.51 26.37
N ILE A 28 -28.29 19.83 26.55
CA ILE A 28 -29.53 20.51 26.94
C ILE A 28 -30.58 20.40 25.83
N ASP A 29 -30.17 20.60 24.58
CA ASP A 29 -31.12 20.75 23.46
C ASP A 29 -31.55 19.41 22.82
N SER A 30 -30.76 18.35 22.95
CA SER A 30 -30.98 17.10 22.19
C SER A 30 -31.35 15.86 22.99
N GLY A 31 -31.17 15.89 24.32
CA GLY A 31 -31.33 14.69 25.16
C GLY A 31 -30.37 13.54 24.83
N MET A 32 -29.32 13.78 24.03
CA MET A 32 -28.35 12.76 23.65
C MET A 32 -27.52 12.27 24.85
N THR A 33 -26.99 11.05 24.75
CA THR A 33 -26.03 10.55 25.74
C THR A 33 -24.73 11.34 25.63
N THR A 34 -24.04 11.50 26.76
CA THR A 34 -22.83 12.31 26.83
C THR A 34 -21.71 11.71 25.98
N SER A 35 -21.61 10.38 25.93
CA SER A 35 -20.72 9.64 25.02
C SER A 35 -21.00 9.95 23.54
N ALA A 36 -22.27 9.93 23.10
CA ALA A 36 -22.59 10.24 21.70
C ALA A 36 -22.24 11.68 21.31
N ILE A 37 -22.37 12.63 22.25
CA ILE A 37 -21.99 14.03 22.04
C ILE A 37 -20.48 14.14 21.89
N PHE A 38 -19.71 13.50 22.77
CA PHE A 38 -18.25 13.54 22.69
C PHE A 38 -17.69 12.82 21.46
N GLU A 39 -18.25 11.68 21.05
CA GLU A 39 -17.91 11.02 19.79
C GLU A 39 -18.12 11.95 18.58
N PHE A 40 -19.26 12.66 18.56
CA PHE A 40 -19.55 13.63 17.51
C PHE A 40 -18.54 14.80 17.50
N LEU A 41 -18.20 15.34 18.67
CA LEU A 41 -17.24 16.44 18.78
C LEU A 41 -15.81 15.99 18.48
N GLU A 42 -15.43 14.77 18.87
CA GLU A 42 -14.14 14.19 18.51
C GLU A 42 -14.05 14.07 16.99
N LEU A 43 -15.11 13.59 16.35
CA LEU A 43 -15.18 13.52 14.91
C LEU A 43 -15.05 14.91 14.27
N LEU A 44 -15.70 15.93 14.82
CA LEU A 44 -15.61 17.30 14.33
C LEU A 44 -14.19 17.89 14.43
N TYR A 45 -13.49 17.67 15.55
CA TYR A 45 -12.22 18.35 15.82
C TYR A 45 -10.97 17.57 15.43
N THR A 46 -11.08 16.25 15.21
CA THR A 46 -9.94 15.41 14.82
C THR A 46 -9.86 15.14 13.31
N ASN A 47 -10.91 15.44 12.55
CA ASN A 47 -10.91 15.25 11.10
C ASN A 47 -10.48 16.52 10.34
N PRO A 48 -9.86 16.37 9.16
CA PRO A 48 -9.42 17.51 8.35
C PRO A 48 -10.62 18.20 7.67
N ILE A 49 -11.27 19.10 8.42
CA ILE A 49 -12.43 19.88 7.94
C ILE A 49 -11.96 21.29 7.54
N PRO A 50 -12.40 21.82 6.37
CA PRO A 50 -12.09 23.19 5.99
C PRO A 50 -12.55 24.19 7.05
N LYS A 51 -11.70 25.16 7.43
CA LYS A 51 -12.01 26.15 8.49
C LYS A 51 -13.35 26.87 8.30
N LYS A 52 -13.76 27.12 7.05
CA LYS A 52 -15.05 27.74 6.72
C LYS A 52 -16.23 26.83 7.06
N ALA A 53 -16.12 25.53 6.79
CA ALA A 53 -17.12 24.55 7.14
C ALA A 53 -17.19 24.33 8.65
N LEU A 54 -16.02 24.20 9.31
CA LEU A 54 -15.95 24.09 10.77
C LEU A 54 -16.68 25.24 11.47
N LYS A 55 -16.46 26.50 11.03
CA LYS A 55 -17.18 27.67 11.56
C LYS A 55 -18.69 27.57 11.38
N LYS A 56 -19.17 27.11 10.23
CA LYS A 56 -20.60 26.91 9.98
C LYS A 56 -21.18 25.83 10.90
N ILE A 57 -20.49 24.70 11.04
CA ILE A 57 -20.91 23.62 11.93
C ILE A 57 -21.00 24.15 13.37
N GLU A 58 -19.98 24.87 13.85
CA GLU A 58 -20.01 25.48 15.19
C GLU A 58 -21.19 26.44 15.36
N GLN A 59 -21.51 27.27 14.35
CA GLN A 59 -22.67 28.16 14.39
C GLN A 59 -24.00 27.41 14.51
N GLU A 60 -24.17 26.31 13.77
CA GLU A 60 -25.35 25.45 13.88
C GLU A 60 -25.43 24.76 15.26
N LEU A 61 -24.29 24.41 15.86
CA LEU A 61 -24.27 23.86 17.21
C LEU A 61 -24.64 24.92 18.27
N TYR A 62 -24.19 26.16 18.12
CA TYR A 62 -24.60 27.26 19.01
C TYR A 62 -26.09 27.62 18.88
N SER A 63 -26.71 27.37 17.73
CA SER A 63 -28.15 27.61 17.50
C SER A 63 -29.04 26.42 17.88
N GLY A 64 -28.47 25.34 18.43
CA GLY A 64 -29.20 24.11 18.77
C GLY A 64 -29.54 23.20 17.57
N SER A 65 -29.08 23.55 16.37
CA SER A 65 -29.37 22.86 15.11
C SER A 65 -28.42 21.69 14.83
N ILE A 66 -28.35 20.73 15.76
CA ILE A 66 -27.41 19.59 15.71
C ILE A 66 -27.59 18.73 14.45
N LYS A 67 -28.83 18.58 13.97
CA LYS A 67 -29.11 17.83 12.74
C LYS A 67 -28.40 18.46 11.54
N THR A 68 -28.55 19.77 11.36
CA THR A 68 -27.89 20.54 10.29
C THR A 68 -26.37 20.48 10.44
N ALA A 69 -25.87 20.64 11.68
CA ALA A 69 -24.45 20.52 11.98
C ALA A 69 -23.88 19.15 11.54
N LYS A 70 -24.62 18.07 11.81
CA LYS A 70 -24.25 16.70 11.41
C LYS A 70 -24.28 16.52 9.89
N GLU A 71 -25.28 17.06 9.21
CA GLU A 71 -25.38 17.00 7.74
C GLU A 71 -24.17 17.68 7.08
N ILE A 72 -23.83 18.90 7.51
CA ILE A 72 -22.64 19.63 7.00
C ILE A 72 -21.35 18.85 7.30
N LEU A 73 -21.23 18.25 8.49
CA LEU A 73 -20.06 17.45 8.85
C LEU A 73 -19.90 16.25 7.90
N MET A 74 -20.99 15.53 7.61
CA MET A 74 -20.96 14.33 6.77
C MET A 74 -20.64 14.62 5.31
N GLU A 75 -20.89 15.83 4.80
CA GLU A 75 -20.45 16.27 3.47
C GLU A 75 -18.92 16.38 3.34
N HIS A 76 -18.21 16.56 4.46
CA HIS A 76 -16.76 16.76 4.49
C HIS A 76 -15.97 15.54 4.98
N ILE A 77 -16.63 14.57 5.59
CA ILE A 77 -15.98 13.34 6.04
C ILE A 77 -15.89 12.35 4.89
N LYS A 78 -14.67 11.98 4.52
CA LYS A 78 -14.42 10.89 3.58
C LYS A 78 -14.38 9.55 4.31
N LYS A 79 -14.85 8.49 3.66
CA LYS A 79 -14.75 7.10 4.13
C LYS A 79 -13.89 6.28 3.20
N CYS A 80 -13.15 5.33 3.75
CA CYS A 80 -12.36 4.39 2.99
C CYS A 80 -13.29 3.45 2.23
N LEU A 81 -13.12 3.32 0.92
CA LEU A 81 -14.00 2.46 0.12
C LEU A 81 -13.65 0.96 0.21
N ILE A 82 -12.66 0.59 1.04
CA ILE A 82 -12.32 -0.82 1.33
C ILE A 82 -12.90 -1.25 2.68
N CYS A 83 -12.62 -0.51 3.76
CA CYS A 83 -13.07 -0.87 5.11
C CYS A 83 -14.29 -0.07 5.59
N TYR A 84 -14.74 0.94 4.84
CA TYR A 84 -15.87 1.82 5.16
C TYR A 84 -15.68 2.70 6.41
N GLU A 85 -14.50 2.67 7.03
CA GLU A 85 -14.12 3.52 8.15
C GLU A 85 -13.71 4.93 7.70
N ILE A 86 -13.75 5.88 8.63
CA ILE A 86 -13.49 7.30 8.38
C ILE A 86 -12.00 7.55 8.05
N LEU A 87 -11.76 8.38 7.04
CA LEU A 87 -10.43 8.76 6.57
C LEU A 87 -9.94 10.02 7.29
N LYS A 88 -9.13 9.84 8.34
CA LYS A 88 -8.41 10.95 8.97
C LYS A 88 -7.36 11.55 8.03
N GLU A 89 -6.69 10.69 7.28
CA GLU A 89 -5.72 11.05 6.24
C GLU A 89 -6.12 10.34 4.94
N PRO A 90 -7.01 10.94 4.13
CA PRO A 90 -7.47 10.33 2.90
C PRO A 90 -6.31 10.24 1.90
N TYR A 91 -6.10 9.04 1.37
CA TYR A 91 -5.21 8.83 0.24
C TYR A 91 -6.04 8.81 -1.03
N ASP A 92 -6.01 9.92 -1.77
CA ASP A 92 -6.78 10.14 -2.99
C ASP A 92 -6.01 9.61 -4.20
N LEU A 93 -6.59 8.65 -4.91
CA LEU A 93 -6.08 8.24 -6.23
C LEU A 93 -6.48 9.25 -7.31
N SER A 94 -5.81 9.20 -8.47
CA SER A 94 -6.16 9.99 -9.66
C SER A 94 -7.62 9.77 -10.13
N CYS A 95 -8.19 8.58 -9.89
CA CYS A 95 -9.60 8.27 -10.12
C CYS A 95 -10.58 8.88 -9.09
N LYS A 96 -10.09 9.72 -8.16
CA LYS A 96 -10.83 10.40 -7.08
C LYS A 96 -11.43 9.50 -6.00
N HIS A 97 -11.09 8.21 -5.99
CA HIS A 97 -11.43 7.31 -4.89
C HIS A 97 -10.40 7.45 -3.76
N SER A 98 -10.89 7.44 -2.52
CA SER A 98 -10.11 7.67 -1.31
C SER A 98 -10.03 6.43 -0.43
N PHE A 99 -8.84 6.14 0.10
CA PHE A 99 -8.58 4.97 0.94
C PHE A 99 -7.64 5.30 2.10
N HIS A 100 -7.60 4.44 3.13
CA HIS A 100 -6.46 4.45 4.05
C HIS A 100 -5.24 3.93 3.29
N LYS A 101 -4.06 4.49 3.57
CA LYS A 101 -2.79 4.02 3.00
C LYS A 101 -2.58 2.52 3.26
N THR A 102 -2.91 2.04 4.45
CA THR A 102 -2.81 0.63 4.84
C THR A 102 -3.75 -0.26 4.02
N CYS A 103 -5.02 0.11 3.91
CA CYS A 103 -6.00 -0.64 3.11
C CYS A 103 -5.60 -0.72 1.64
N LEU A 104 -5.12 0.40 1.07
CA LEU A 104 -4.66 0.42 -0.32
C LEU A 104 -3.41 -0.46 -0.49
N ARG A 105 -2.45 -0.42 0.45
CA ARG A 105 -1.25 -1.26 0.44
C ARG A 105 -1.60 -2.75 0.47
N GLU A 106 -2.44 -3.17 1.39
CA GLU A 106 -2.86 -4.57 1.51
C GLU A 106 -3.59 -5.06 0.25
N ASN A 107 -4.45 -4.21 -0.32
CA ASN A 107 -5.12 -4.52 -1.57
C ASN A 107 -4.14 -4.62 -2.75
N ALA A 108 -3.15 -3.73 -2.83
CA ALA A 108 -2.12 -3.78 -3.86
C ALA A 108 -1.29 -5.09 -3.78
N ILE A 109 -0.93 -5.54 -2.58
CA ILE A 109 -0.24 -6.83 -2.38
C ILE A 109 -1.09 -7.99 -2.89
N LYS A 110 -2.39 -8.02 -2.56
CA LYS A 110 -3.32 -9.05 -3.04
C LYS A 110 -3.43 -9.07 -4.57
N GLN A 111 -3.49 -7.89 -5.19
CA GLN A 111 -3.51 -7.79 -6.65
C GLN A 111 -2.19 -8.29 -7.25
N LEU A 112 -1.04 -7.98 -6.66
CA LEU A 112 0.27 -8.46 -7.13
C LEU A 112 0.49 -9.97 -7.04
N LEU A 113 -0.13 -10.61 -6.06
CA LEU A 113 -0.12 -12.07 -5.92
C LEU A 113 -0.88 -12.76 -7.08
N THR A 114 -1.84 -12.07 -7.68
CA THR A 114 -2.75 -12.64 -8.69
C THR A 114 -2.52 -12.09 -10.09
N THR A 115 -2.01 -10.88 -10.20
CA THR A 115 -1.82 -10.12 -11.43
C THR A 115 -0.56 -9.26 -11.31
N ASP A 116 0.21 -9.03 -12.37
CA ASP A 116 1.43 -8.20 -12.26
C ASP A 116 1.14 -6.69 -12.25
N LYS A 117 -0.10 -6.28 -11.93
CA LYS A 117 -0.56 -4.91 -12.11
C LYS A 117 -1.48 -4.45 -10.98
N ILE A 118 -1.48 -3.15 -10.71
CA ILE A 118 -2.24 -2.54 -9.61
C ILE A 118 -3.30 -1.60 -10.19
N SER A 119 -4.50 -1.73 -9.64
CA SER A 119 -5.69 -0.99 -10.06
C SER A 119 -6.50 -0.56 -8.84
N CYS A 120 -7.25 0.54 -9.00
CA CYS A 120 -8.18 0.99 -7.99
C CYS A 120 -9.20 -0.12 -7.66
N PRO A 121 -9.38 -0.50 -6.38
CA PRO A 121 -10.32 -1.57 -6.02
C PRO A 121 -11.79 -1.27 -6.31
N VAL A 122 -12.14 -0.02 -6.61
CA VAL A 122 -13.53 0.40 -6.84
C VAL A 122 -13.87 0.46 -8.32
N CYS A 123 -12.99 1.04 -9.15
CA CYS A 123 -13.26 1.29 -10.57
C CYS A 123 -12.30 0.59 -11.53
N ASN A 124 -11.34 -0.19 -11.01
CA ASN A 124 -10.29 -0.87 -11.77
C ASN A 124 -9.43 0.03 -12.68
N SER A 125 -9.47 1.35 -12.46
CA SER A 125 -8.56 2.28 -13.13
C SER A 125 -7.13 1.94 -12.75
N TYR A 126 -6.25 1.87 -13.76
CA TYR A 126 -4.84 1.58 -13.56
C TYR A 126 -4.17 2.66 -12.73
N ILE A 127 -3.32 2.23 -11.81
CA ILE A 127 -2.45 3.15 -11.08
C ILE A 127 -1.11 3.17 -11.81
N GLU A 128 -1.00 4.04 -12.82
CA GLU A 128 0.15 4.08 -13.74
C GLU A 128 1.34 4.85 -13.17
N ASN A 129 1.10 5.79 -12.24
CA ASN A 129 2.13 6.69 -11.74
C ASN A 129 2.52 6.41 -10.29
N PRO A 130 3.84 6.39 -10.00
CA PRO A 130 4.38 6.47 -8.64
C PRO A 130 3.83 7.61 -7.78
N GLY A 131 3.34 8.70 -8.37
CA GLY A 131 2.76 9.80 -7.60
C GLY A 131 1.41 9.44 -6.95
N ASP A 132 0.71 8.47 -7.52
CA ASP A 132 -0.59 7.99 -7.04
C ASP A 132 -0.43 6.87 -5.99
N ILE A 133 0.80 6.48 -5.63
CA ILE A 133 1.09 5.46 -4.61
C ILE A 133 2.25 5.94 -3.73
N ASP A 134 2.13 5.83 -2.42
CA ASP A 134 3.20 6.20 -1.48
C ASP A 134 4.53 5.49 -1.85
N GLN A 135 5.67 6.21 -1.78
CA GLN A 135 6.99 5.67 -2.16
C GLN A 135 7.32 4.37 -1.43
N ASP A 136 6.90 4.23 -0.17
CA ASP A 136 7.13 3.02 0.62
C ASP A 136 6.33 1.83 0.09
N ILE A 137 5.16 2.08 -0.52
CA ILE A 137 4.35 1.04 -1.16
C ILE A 137 5.02 0.64 -2.47
N ILE A 138 5.54 1.59 -3.25
CA ILE A 138 6.25 1.32 -4.52
C ILE A 138 7.51 0.49 -4.30
N MET A 139 8.31 0.84 -3.29
CA MET A 139 9.51 0.09 -2.95
C MET A 139 9.16 -1.37 -2.60
N MET A 140 8.13 -1.57 -1.77
CA MET A 140 7.65 -2.92 -1.44
C MET A 140 7.16 -3.70 -2.66
N ILE A 141 6.47 -3.04 -3.60
CA ILE A 141 6.03 -3.64 -4.86
C ILE A 141 7.22 -4.08 -5.71
N ASN A 142 8.23 -3.22 -5.84
CA ASN A 142 9.44 -3.52 -6.60
C ASN A 142 10.21 -4.69 -5.98
N ASP A 143 10.34 -4.72 -4.66
CA ASP A 143 10.98 -5.83 -3.93
C ASP A 143 10.23 -7.13 -4.14
N PHE A 144 8.89 -7.11 -4.09
CA PHE A 144 8.06 -8.27 -4.33
C PHE A 144 8.19 -8.80 -5.77
N ILE A 145 8.13 -7.91 -6.77
CA ILE A 145 8.33 -8.26 -8.18
C ILE A 145 9.74 -8.81 -8.41
N LEU A 146 10.76 -8.19 -7.80
CA LEU A 146 12.13 -8.66 -7.87
C LEU A 146 12.28 -10.04 -7.25
N ALA A 147 11.72 -10.27 -6.06
CA ALA A 147 11.72 -11.57 -5.39
C ALA A 147 11.05 -12.66 -6.23
N LYS A 148 9.89 -12.37 -6.85
CA LYS A 148 9.21 -13.27 -7.79
C LYS A 148 10.06 -13.57 -9.02
N LYS A 149 10.68 -12.55 -9.64
CA LYS A 149 11.60 -12.75 -10.77
C LYS A 149 12.84 -13.55 -10.39
N LEU A 150 13.37 -13.36 -9.19
CA LEU A 150 14.53 -14.10 -8.69
C LEU A 150 14.18 -15.55 -8.37
N SER A 151 12.99 -15.80 -7.78
CA SER A 151 12.53 -17.17 -7.52
C SER A 151 12.29 -17.94 -8.82
N GLU A 152 11.66 -17.34 -9.83
CA GLU A 152 11.45 -17.96 -11.15
C GLU A 152 12.77 -18.28 -11.88
N ARG A 153 13.82 -17.46 -11.71
CA ARG A 153 15.13 -17.66 -12.37
C ARG A 153 15.98 -18.75 -11.74
N ASN A 154 15.70 -19.11 -10.50
CA ASN A 154 16.47 -20.09 -9.75
C ASN A 154 16.04 -21.53 -10.04
N PHE A 155 14.97 -21.78 -10.80
CA PHE A 155 14.58 -23.14 -11.17
C PHE A 155 14.70 -23.36 -12.68
N GLN A 156 15.19 -24.53 -13.08
CA GLN A 156 15.29 -24.90 -14.49
C GLN A 156 15.06 -26.39 -14.69
N CYS A 157 14.40 -26.74 -15.80
CA CYS A 157 14.25 -28.14 -16.18
C CYS A 157 15.55 -28.70 -16.74
N CYS A 158 15.90 -29.91 -16.32
CA CYS A 158 17.02 -30.64 -16.92
C CYS A 158 16.71 -30.98 -18.39
N PRO A 159 17.61 -30.71 -19.35
CA PRO A 159 17.40 -31.08 -20.76
C PRO A 159 17.39 -32.60 -21.00
N GLY A 160 17.95 -33.39 -20.08
CA GLY A 160 18.02 -34.85 -20.21
C GLY A 160 16.79 -35.59 -19.67
N CYS A 161 16.30 -35.20 -18.49
CA CYS A 161 15.20 -35.90 -17.80
C CYS A 161 13.99 -35.02 -17.48
N ASN A 162 13.99 -33.75 -17.90
CA ASN A 162 12.94 -32.77 -17.65
C ASN A 162 12.62 -32.50 -16.17
N ASN A 163 13.47 -32.95 -15.23
CA ASN A 163 13.29 -32.66 -13.81
C ASN A 163 13.54 -31.17 -13.53
N LEU A 164 12.60 -30.51 -12.84
CA LEU A 164 12.73 -29.13 -12.36
C LEU A 164 13.49 -29.11 -11.04
N PHE A 165 14.55 -28.31 -10.93
CA PHE A 165 15.32 -28.17 -9.69
C PHE A 165 16.00 -26.81 -9.60
N GLU A 166 16.45 -26.45 -8.39
CA GLU A 166 17.11 -25.18 -8.12
C GLU A 166 18.55 -25.15 -8.67
N ILE A 167 18.91 -24.09 -9.39
CA ILE A 167 20.21 -23.93 -10.07
C ILE A 167 21.18 -22.97 -9.37
N ALA A 168 20.78 -22.36 -8.25
CA ALA A 168 21.62 -21.54 -7.36
C ALA A 168 22.51 -20.51 -8.07
N ASN A 169 22.05 -19.92 -9.18
CA ASN A 169 22.80 -18.99 -10.05
C ASN A 169 24.13 -19.51 -10.62
N GLN A 170 24.35 -20.84 -10.68
CA GLN A 170 25.56 -21.42 -11.27
C GLN A 170 25.48 -21.45 -12.81
N GLY A 171 26.63 -21.33 -13.48
CA GLY A 171 26.68 -21.29 -14.96
C GLY A 171 26.51 -22.67 -15.59
N ILE A 172 27.09 -23.68 -14.94
CA ILE A 172 26.89 -25.10 -15.22
C ILE A 172 26.32 -25.73 -13.96
N VAL A 173 25.26 -26.50 -14.12
CA VAL A 173 24.63 -27.25 -13.03
C VAL A 173 24.57 -28.73 -13.36
N THR A 174 24.61 -29.55 -12.31
CA THR A 174 24.43 -31.00 -12.43
C THR A 174 23.00 -31.33 -12.01
N CYS A 175 22.24 -32.01 -12.87
CA CYS A 175 20.91 -32.47 -12.50
C CYS A 175 21.01 -33.48 -11.32
N PRO A 176 20.27 -33.29 -10.22
CA PRO A 176 20.32 -34.22 -9.09
C PRO A 176 19.73 -35.60 -9.39
N ILE A 177 18.95 -35.73 -10.48
CA ILE A 177 18.26 -36.98 -10.85
C ILE A 177 19.06 -37.80 -11.85
N CYS A 178 19.44 -37.20 -12.99
CA CYS A 178 20.11 -37.92 -14.07
C CYS A 178 21.61 -37.60 -14.19
N LEU A 179 22.15 -36.76 -13.30
CA LEU A 179 23.56 -36.37 -13.23
C LEU A 179 24.11 -35.67 -14.49
N VAL A 180 23.24 -35.32 -15.45
CA VAL A 180 23.63 -34.54 -16.63
C VAL A 180 24.08 -33.16 -16.18
N LYS A 181 25.28 -32.77 -16.61
CA LYS A 181 25.79 -31.40 -16.50
C LYS A 181 25.35 -30.58 -17.70
N PHE A 182 24.71 -29.45 -17.45
CA PHE A 182 24.24 -28.58 -18.52
C PHE A 182 24.36 -27.09 -18.15
N CYS A 183 24.39 -26.27 -19.18
CA CYS A 183 24.47 -24.82 -19.04
C CYS A 183 23.10 -24.22 -18.73
N THR A 184 23.03 -23.39 -17.69
CA THR A 184 21.78 -22.74 -17.27
C THR A 184 21.33 -21.66 -18.26
N LEU A 185 22.20 -21.18 -19.15
CA LEU A 185 21.87 -20.20 -20.19
C LEU A 185 21.24 -20.84 -21.44
N CYS A 186 21.88 -21.87 -22.01
CA CYS A 186 21.45 -22.46 -23.29
C CYS A 186 20.84 -23.85 -23.17
N SER A 187 20.78 -24.42 -21.96
CA SER A 187 20.27 -25.77 -21.68
C SER A 187 20.96 -26.90 -22.46
N LYS A 188 22.16 -26.66 -23.01
CA LYS A 188 22.99 -27.70 -23.64
C LYS A 188 23.91 -28.37 -22.64
N ALA A 189 24.27 -29.62 -22.92
CA ALA A 189 25.28 -30.35 -22.16
C ALA A 189 26.61 -29.59 -22.13
N GLU A 190 27.34 -29.69 -21.02
CA GLU A 190 28.61 -28.99 -20.78
C GLU A 190 29.62 -29.20 -21.93
N SER A 191 29.75 -30.43 -22.41
CA SER A 191 30.69 -30.81 -23.49
C SER A 191 30.41 -30.17 -24.86
N GLY A 192 29.22 -29.60 -25.07
CA GLY A 192 28.80 -28.97 -26.34
C GLY A 192 28.40 -27.50 -26.20
N CYS A 193 28.73 -26.87 -25.07
CA CYS A 193 28.30 -25.52 -24.75
C CYS A 193 29.38 -24.48 -25.09
N SER A 194 29.09 -23.59 -26.04
CA SER A 194 29.96 -22.44 -26.36
C SER A 194 29.71 -21.21 -25.48
N CYS A 195 28.70 -21.22 -24.60
CA CYS A 195 28.37 -20.09 -23.72
C CYS A 195 29.43 -19.85 -22.64
N GLN A 196 30.32 -20.82 -22.38
CA GLN A 196 31.48 -20.64 -21.51
C GLN A 196 32.54 -19.70 -22.10
N SER A 197 32.47 -19.42 -23.42
CA SER A 197 33.58 -18.78 -24.14
C SER A 197 33.58 -17.25 -24.01
N TYR A 198 32.44 -16.56 -24.19
CA TYR A 198 32.42 -15.08 -24.21
C TYR A 198 31.04 -14.48 -23.91
N CYS A 199 31.01 -13.39 -23.16
CA CYS A 199 29.89 -12.45 -23.16
C CYS A 199 29.92 -11.58 -24.42
N GLN A 200 28.86 -11.62 -25.23
CA GLN A 200 28.77 -10.87 -26.49
C GLN A 200 28.77 -9.34 -26.31
N ALA A 201 28.53 -8.83 -25.10
CA ALA A 201 28.53 -7.40 -24.79
C ALA A 201 29.87 -6.88 -24.23
N CYS A 202 30.57 -7.67 -23.40
CA CYS A 202 31.79 -7.26 -22.66
C CYS A 202 33.07 -7.99 -23.12
N ASN A 203 32.96 -9.06 -23.92
CA ASN A 203 34.03 -10.03 -24.21
C ASN A 203 34.68 -10.68 -22.96
N GLY A 204 34.07 -10.55 -21.78
CA GLY A 204 34.53 -11.10 -20.49
C GLY A 204 33.95 -12.48 -20.14
N CYS A 205 34.47 -13.07 -19.05
CA CYS A 205 34.06 -14.40 -18.55
C CYS A 205 32.78 -14.36 -17.70
N TYR A 206 31.88 -15.32 -17.92
CA TYR A 206 30.67 -15.49 -17.10
C TYR A 206 30.96 -16.25 -15.80
N VAL A 207 30.30 -15.83 -14.72
CA VAL A 207 30.02 -16.70 -13.56
C VAL A 207 28.50 -16.76 -13.42
N GLY A 208 27.88 -17.85 -13.88
CA GLY A 208 26.41 -17.94 -13.87
C GLY A 208 25.73 -17.26 -15.07
N LYS A 209 24.51 -16.75 -14.88
CA LYS A 209 23.72 -16.04 -15.91
C LYS A 209 24.13 -14.56 -16.07
N VAL A 210 25.25 -14.13 -15.50
CA VAL A 210 25.65 -12.72 -15.39
C VAL A 210 27.13 -12.53 -15.77
N CYS A 211 27.45 -11.61 -16.71
CA CYS A 211 28.86 -11.20 -16.97
C CYS A 211 29.34 -10.43 -15.75
N ARG A 212 30.46 -10.86 -15.16
CA ARG A 212 31.07 -10.22 -13.98
C ARG A 212 31.32 -8.72 -14.22
N ASP A 213 31.66 -8.35 -15.46
CA ASP A 213 32.00 -6.98 -15.86
C ASP A 213 30.79 -6.15 -16.35
N CYS A 214 29.65 -6.78 -16.68
CA CYS A 214 28.40 -6.08 -17.04
C CYS A 214 27.49 -5.82 -15.84
N PHE A 215 27.74 -6.47 -14.70
CA PHE A 215 26.94 -6.26 -13.51
C PHE A 215 27.42 -5.00 -12.79
N GLY A 216 26.78 -3.87 -13.13
CA GLY A 216 27.05 -2.56 -12.52
C GLY A 216 27.01 -1.37 -13.48
N SER A 217 26.96 -1.60 -14.80
CA SER A 217 27.09 -0.53 -15.81
C SER A 217 25.80 -0.06 -16.49
N ASN A 218 24.62 -0.60 -16.13
CA ASN A 218 23.31 -0.11 -16.62
C ASN A 218 22.43 0.46 -15.49
N LEU A 219 23.05 1.19 -14.57
CA LEU A 219 22.38 2.33 -13.94
C LEU A 219 22.98 3.56 -14.60
N PHE A 220 22.13 4.39 -15.19
CA PHE A 220 22.38 5.65 -15.90
C PHE A 220 22.47 5.58 -17.44
N TYR A 221 21.51 6.30 -18.06
CA TYR A 221 21.31 6.66 -19.48
C TYR A 221 20.71 5.54 -20.36
N SER A 222 19.53 5.66 -20.98
CA SER A 222 18.70 6.81 -21.38
C SER A 222 17.24 6.36 -21.50
#